data_AF-A0A6N8G8M6-F1
#
_entry.id   AF-A0A6N8G8M6-F1
#
_cell.length_a   1.000
_cell.length_b   1.000
_cell.length_c   1.000
_cell.angle_alpha   90.00
_cell.angle_beta   90.00
_cell.angle_gamma   90.00
#
_symmetry.space_group_name_H-M   'P 1'
#
loop_
_entity.id
_entity.type
_entity.pdbx_description
1 polymer ?
#
loop_
_entity_poly.entity_id
_entity_poly.type
_entity_poly.pdbx_seq_one_letter_code
_entity_poly.pdbx_strand_id
1 'polypeptide(L)'
;MSLDEAGRQLEAAIHDARVSFDCIELDDLERAHTNAITARAAVDAAEYAIRVEVERRAAEKGESGGAESAPGSREPGGPSEELSG
;
A
#
# COMPACT_ATOMS: atom_id res chain seq x y z
N MET A 1 -4.27 -3.07 4.93
CA MET A 1 -3.63 -2.23 5.96
C MET A 1 -3.65 -0.79 5.46
N SER A 2 -4.06 0.20 6.25
CA SER A 2 -4.15 1.61 5.83
C SER A 2 -2.92 2.42 6.27
N LEU A 3 -2.75 3.65 5.74
CA LEU A 3 -1.71 4.56 6.21
C LEU A 3 -1.90 4.98 7.67
N ASP A 4 -3.14 5.12 8.15
CA ASP A 4 -3.41 5.40 9.57
C ASP A 4 -2.91 4.25 10.44
N GLU A 5 -3.10 3.00 9.99
CA GLU A 5 -2.57 1.84 10.68
C GLU A 5 -1.04 1.82 10.63
N ALA A 6 -0.42 2.22 9.51
CA ALA A 6 1.04 2.38 9.45
C ALA A 6 1.55 3.38 10.50
N GLY A 7 0.85 4.51 10.69
CA GLY A 7 1.16 5.47 11.74
C GLY A 7 1.09 4.87 13.14
N ARG A 8 0.01 4.15 13.45
CA ARG A 8 -0.15 3.45 14.75
C ARG A 8 0.95 2.42 15.00
N GLN A 9 1.32 1.66 13.97
CA GLN A 9 2.40 0.69 14.08
C GLN A 9 3.76 1.37 14.32
N LEU A 10 4.04 2.50 13.66
CA LEU A 10 5.26 3.27 13.92
C LEU A 10 5.31 3.86 15.34
N GLU A 11 4.18 4.32 15.87
CA GLU A 11 4.09 4.78 17.27
C GLU A 11 4.38 3.64 18.25
N ALA A 12 3.81 2.46 18.01
CA ALA A 12 4.10 1.26 18.80
C ALA A 12 5.57 0.85 18.70
N ALA A 13 6.16 0.86 17.49
CA ALA A 13 7.57 0.57 17.28
C ALA A 13 8.50 1.51 18.05
N ILE A 14 8.19 2.82 18.06
CA ILE A 14 8.96 3.81 18.81
C ILE A 14 8.86 3.55 20.32
N HIS A 15 7.66 3.23 20.80
CA HIS A 15 7.45 2.89 22.20
C HIS A 15 8.30 1.67 22.61
N ASP A 16 8.20 0.58 21.85
CA ASP A 16 8.90 -0.66 22.16
C ASP A 16 10.42 -0.50 22.03
N ALA A 17 10.90 0.27 21.06
CA ALA A 17 12.32 0.59 20.94
C ALA A 17 12.85 1.37 22.16
N ARG A 18 12.07 2.31 22.71
CA ARG A 18 12.43 3.03 23.94
C ARG A 18 12.47 2.10 25.15
N VAL A 19 11.44 1.27 25.33
CA VAL A 19 11.42 0.27 26.41
C VAL A 19 12.61 -0.69 26.30
N SER A 20 12.96 -1.12 25.08
CA SER A 20 14.11 -1.97 24.84
C SER A 20 15.42 -1.31 25.29
N PHE A 21 15.61 -0.02 24.95
CA PHE A 21 16.77 0.76 25.38
C PHE A 21 16.85 0.90 26.90
N ASP A 22 15.75 1.28 27.55
CA ASP A 22 15.69 1.41 29.02
C ASP A 22 15.98 0.08 29.72
N CYS A 23 15.50 -1.05 29.18
CA CYS A 23 15.79 -2.38 29.71
C CYS A 23 17.27 -2.76 29.62
N ILE A 24 18.00 -2.29 28.60
CA ILE A 24 19.46 -2.52 28.49
C ILE A 24 20.19 -1.81 29.64
N GLU A 25 19.80 -0.58 29.98
CA GLU A 25 20.42 0.16 31.09
C GLU A 25 20.17 -0.50 32.46
N LEU A 26 19.10 -1.29 32.57
CA LEU A 26 18.71 -2.04 33.77
C LEU A 26 19.25 -3.48 33.80
N ASP A 27 20.03 -3.90 32.80
CA ASP A 27 20.53 -5.28 32.61
C ASP A 27 19.41 -6.33 32.46
N ASP A 28 18.20 -5.91 32.07
CA ASP A 28 17.03 -6.77 31.79
C ASP A 28 17.00 -7.18 30.30
N LEU A 29 17.96 -8.00 29.90
CA LEU A 29 18.21 -8.32 28.49
C LEU A 29 17.09 -9.15 27.83
N GLU A 30 16.40 -10.00 28.59
CA GLU A 30 15.29 -10.81 28.06
C GLU A 30 14.11 -9.89 27.66
N ARG A 31 13.80 -8.92 28.51
CA ARG A 31 12.76 -7.93 28.21
C ARG A 31 13.20 -6.96 27.13
N ALA A 32 14.47 -6.55 27.12
CA ALA A 32 15.03 -5.74 26.02
C ALA A 32 14.87 -6.44 24.67
N HIS A 33 15.25 -7.72 24.58
CA HIS A 33 15.16 -8.53 23.38
C HIS A 33 13.71 -8.70 22.90
N THR A 34 12.79 -8.96 23.83
CA THR A 34 11.36 -9.09 23.51
C THR A 34 10.82 -7.81 22.86
N ASN A 35 11.10 -6.64 23.47
CA ASN A 35 10.64 -5.36 22.91
C ASN A 35 11.35 -5.01 21.60
N ALA A 36 12.61 -5.43 21.40
CA ALA A 36 13.28 -5.26 20.12
C ALA A 36 12.60 -6.07 18.99
N ILE A 37 12.14 -7.30 19.30
CA ILE A 37 11.39 -8.13 18.35
C ILE A 37 10.04 -7.50 18.02
N THR A 38 9.29 -7.01 19.01
CA THR A 38 7.98 -6.39 18.78
C THR A 38 8.10 -5.08 18.00
N ALA A 39 9.10 -4.26 18.32
CA ALA A 39 9.42 -3.05 17.56
C ALA A 39 9.69 -3.37 16.08
N ARG A 40 10.49 -4.40 15.80
CA ARG A 40 10.77 -4.84 14.43
C ARG A 40 9.49 -5.30 13.72
N ALA A 41 8.66 -6.12 14.36
CA ALA A 41 7.42 -6.60 13.76
C ALA A 41 6.47 -5.44 13.41
N ALA A 42 6.38 -4.42 14.26
CA ALA A 42 5.59 -3.22 14.01
C ALA A 42 6.16 -2.38 12.86
N VAL A 43 7.49 -2.26 12.74
CA VAL A 43 8.14 -1.61 11.59
C VAL A 43 7.86 -2.36 10.29
N ASP A 44 7.96 -3.69 10.28
CA ASP A 44 7.69 -4.52 9.11
C ASP A 44 6.22 -4.36 8.66
N ALA A 45 5.29 -4.27 9.61
CA ALA A 45 3.87 -4.01 9.33
C ALA A 45 3.63 -2.61 8.74
N ALA A 46 4.28 -1.58 9.30
CA ALA A 46 4.21 -0.22 8.78
C ALA A 46 4.81 -0.10 7.37
N GLU A 47 5.97 -0.71 7.13
CA GLU A 47 6.61 -0.77 5.81
C GLU A 47 5.69 -1.41 4.78
N TYR A 48 5.07 -2.54 5.13
CA TYR A 48 4.14 -3.22 4.25
C TYR A 48 2.97 -2.32 3.84
N ALA A 49 2.34 -1.64 4.81
CA ALA A 49 1.23 -0.73 4.55
C ALA A 49 1.65 0.45 3.64
N ILE A 50 2.83 1.02 3.88
CA ILE A 50 3.38 2.10 3.04
C ILE A 50 3.67 1.60 1.64
N ARG A 51 4.29 0.42 1.48
CA ARG A 51 4.62 -0.17 0.18
C ARG A 51 3.37 -0.38 -0.66
N VAL A 52 2.34 -1.00 -0.09
CA VAL A 52 1.05 -1.23 -0.76
C VAL A 52 0.45 0.09 -1.26
N GLU A 53 0.50 1.14 -0.44
CA GLU A 53 -0.04 2.44 -0.83
C GLU A 53 0.79 3.15 -1.92
N VAL A 54 2.12 3.01 -1.88
CA VAL A 54 3.01 3.52 -2.94
C VAL A 54 2.71 2.84 -4.27
N GLU A 55 2.58 1.51 -4.27
CA GLU A 55 2.25 0.72 -5.47
C GLU A 55 0.87 1.08 -6.01
N ARG A 56 -0.13 1.23 -5.14
CA ARG A 56 -1.49 1.66 -5.52
C ARG A 56 -1.47 3.01 -6.24
N ARG A 57 -0.78 4.01 -5.68
CA ARG A 57 -0.66 5.35 -6.29
C ARG A 57 0.11 5.32 -7.61
N ALA A 58 1.06 4.41 -7.77
CA ALA A 58 1.79 4.26 -9.03
C ALA A 58 0.88 3.68 -10.14
N ALA A 59 0.04 2.69 -9.81
CA ALA A 59 -0.94 2.12 -10.74
C ALA A 59 -1.95 3.17 -11.23
N GLU A 60 -2.50 3.99 -10.32
CA GLU A 60 -3.46 5.06 -10.66
C GLU A 60 -2.88 6.10 -11.63
N LYS A 61 -1.59 6.42 -11.49
CA LYS A 61 -0.89 7.33 -12.43
C LYS A 61 -0.69 6.70 -13.81
N GLY A 62 -0.49 5.39 -13.88
CA GLY A 62 -0.35 4.65 -15.14
C GLY A 62 -1.65 4.58 -15.93
N GLU A 63 -2.79 4.40 -15.25
CA GLU A 63 -4.12 4.36 -15.89
C GLU A 63 -4.57 5.73 -16.40
N SER A 64 -4.25 6.82 -15.68
CA SER A 64 -4.60 8.18 -16.12
C SER A 64 -3.85 8.65 -17.37
N GLY A 65 -2.75 7.99 -17.75
CA GLY A 65 -1.99 8.29 -18.98
C GLY A 65 -2.49 7.55 -20.24
N GLY A 66 -3.44 6.63 -20.11
CA GLY A 66 -3.95 5.81 -21.22
C GLY A 66 -5.19 6.35 -21.95
N ALA A 67 -5.77 7.47 -21.48
CA ALA A 67 -7.03 7.99 -22.02
C ALA A 67 -6.89 9.00 -23.19
N GLU A 68 -5.69 9.49 -23.49
CA GLU A 68 -5.44 10.34 -24.67
C GLU A 68 -4.65 9.58 -25.74
N SER A 69 -5.32 8.69 -26.49
CA SER A 69 -4.97 8.33 -27.88
C SER A 69 -5.95 7.30 -28.44
N ALA A 70 -7.07 7.74 -29.01
CA ALA A 70 -7.30 7.61 -30.46
C ALA A 70 -8.77 7.92 -30.84
N PRO A 71 -8.98 8.46 -32.06
CA PRO A 71 -10.16 9.21 -32.45
C PRO A 71 -11.19 8.37 -33.20
N GLY A 72 -12.40 8.90 -33.30
CA GLY A 72 -13.52 8.26 -34.00
C GLY A 72 -13.31 7.99 -35.48
N SER A 73 -14.04 6.98 -35.97
CA SER A 73 -14.51 6.68 -37.33
C SER A 73 -14.63 5.14 -37.42
N ARG A 74 -15.68 4.52 -37.97
CA ARG A 74 -16.68 4.94 -38.95
C ARG A 74 -17.80 3.89 -38.85
N GLU A 75 -19.06 4.31 -38.78
CA GLU A 75 -20.17 3.38 -38.98
C GLU A 75 -20.17 2.85 -40.41
N PRO A 76 -20.38 1.55 -40.64
CA PRO A 76 -20.90 1.08 -41.91
C PRO A 76 -22.43 1.16 -41.84
N GLY A 77 -22.98 2.17 -42.51
CA GLY A 77 -24.41 2.25 -42.79
C GLY A 77 -24.89 0.99 -43.52
N GLY A 78 -26.03 0.47 -43.09
CA GLY A 78 -26.76 -0.55 -43.83
C GLY A 78 -27.39 0.03 -45.10
N PRO A 79 -27.76 -0.85 -46.03
CA PRO A 79 -28.98 -0.65 -46.77
C PRO A 79 -29.93 -1.83 -46.60
N SER A 80 -31.21 -1.48 -46.48
CA SER A 80 -32.39 -2.32 -46.63
C SER A 80 -32.44 -2.98 -48.01
N GLU A 81 -32.82 -4.27 -48.08
CA GLU A 81 -33.62 -4.88 -49.16
C GLU A 81 -34.41 -6.03 -48.49
N GLU A 82 -35.71 -5.86 -48.22
CA GLU A 82 -36.86 -6.09 -49.12
C GLU A 82 -37.29 -7.57 -49.16
N LEU A 83 -38.56 -7.75 -48.78
CA LEU A 83 -39.36 -8.97 -48.84
C LEU A 83 -39.45 -9.51 -50.28
N SER A 84 -39.33 -10.83 -50.46
CA SER A 84 -40.22 -11.64 -51.32
C SER A 84 -39.74 -13.09 -51.46
N GLY A 85 -40.66 -14.04 -51.29
CA GLY A 85 -40.54 -15.42 -51.83
C GLY A 85 -40.72 -16.52 -50.83
#